data_AF-A0A501QJK0-F1
#
_entry.id   AF-A0A501QJK0-F1
#
_cell.length_a   1.000
_cell.length_b   1.000
_cell.length_c   1.000
_cell.angle_alpha   90.00
_cell.angle_beta   90.00
_cell.angle_gamma   90.00
#
_symmetry.space_group_name_H-M   'P 1'
#
loop_
_entity.id
_entity.type
_entity.pdbx_description
1 polymer ?
#
loop_
_entity_poly.entity_id
_entity_poly.type
_entity_poly.pdbx_seq_one_letter_code
_entity_poly.pdbx_strand_id
1 'polypeptide(L)'
;MKENENKELENLIDKAMKNMPLETPSFDFTSRVMAQTAIAPQKVISAYKPILPKSFWLVLSIIIIGLICYAYFSGTPQEEISYGVDIKQIYNSKLNNITSDLNFSKTTMYAAVALLLAMLAQIPIIRNYFQGK
;
A
#
# COMPACT_ATOMS: atom_id res chain seq x y z
N MET A 1 -15.39 15.93 -61.81
CA MET A 1 -14.59 17.18 -61.85
C MET A 1 -13.72 17.34 -60.60
N LYS A 2 -14.25 17.16 -59.37
CA LYS A 2 -13.50 17.35 -58.11
C LYS A 2 -12.30 16.42 -57.86
N GLU A 3 -12.31 15.19 -58.40
CA GLU A 3 -11.24 14.21 -58.15
C GLU A 3 -9.96 14.47 -58.96
N ASN A 4 -10.09 15.08 -60.14
CA ASN A 4 -8.92 15.47 -60.94
C ASN A 4 -8.19 16.67 -60.32
N GLU A 5 -8.93 17.61 -59.74
CA GLU A 5 -8.36 18.77 -59.03
C GLU A 5 -7.54 18.34 -57.81
N ASN A 6 -7.99 17.33 -57.05
CA ASN A 6 -7.22 16.77 -55.93
C ASN A 6 -5.90 16.11 -56.37
N LYS A 7 -5.91 15.37 -57.50
CA LYS A 7 -4.69 14.73 -58.02
C LYS A 7 -3.67 15.74 -58.52
N GLU A 8 -4.12 16.86 -59.08
CA GLU A 8 -3.24 17.95 -59.47
C GLU A 8 -2.63 18.64 -58.24
N LEU A 9 -3.41 18.85 -57.18
CA LEU A 9 -2.93 19.38 -55.90
C LEU A 9 -1.90 18.46 -55.23
N GLU A 10 -2.14 17.14 -55.18
CA GLU A 10 -1.18 16.16 -54.66
C GLU A 10 0.13 16.16 -55.46
N ASN A 11 0.05 16.19 -56.80
CA ASN A 11 1.23 16.26 -57.66
C ASN A 11 2.04 17.57 -57.45
N LEU A 12 1.37 18.68 -57.16
CA LEU A 12 2.04 19.95 -56.85
C LEU A 12 2.75 19.89 -55.50
N ILE A 13 2.13 19.27 -54.49
CA ILE A 13 2.73 19.06 -53.16
C ILE A 13 3.93 18.13 -53.25
N ASP A 14 3.81 16.99 -53.95
CA ASP A 14 4.90 16.04 -54.12
C ASP A 14 6.09 16.67 -54.86
N LYS A 15 5.82 17.48 -55.89
CA LYS A 15 6.87 18.20 -56.62
C LYS A 15 7.51 19.28 -55.76
N ALA A 16 6.75 19.97 -54.92
CA ALA A 16 7.30 20.93 -53.97
C ALA A 16 8.20 20.25 -52.93
N MET A 17 7.73 19.15 -52.33
CA MET A 17 8.47 18.39 -51.32
C MET A 17 9.73 17.72 -51.88
N LYS A 18 9.69 17.19 -53.11
CA LYS A 18 10.84 16.53 -53.75
C LYS A 18 12.00 17.50 -54.08
N ASN A 19 11.70 18.78 -54.27
CA ASN A 19 12.71 19.81 -54.57
C ASN A 19 13.29 20.46 -53.30
N MET A 20 12.79 20.13 -52.12
CA MET A 20 13.37 20.61 -50.87
C MET A 20 14.63 19.79 -50.58
N PRO A 21 15.76 20.44 -50.23
CA PRO A 21 16.95 19.71 -49.80
C PRO A 21 16.60 18.90 -48.55
N LEU A 22 16.94 17.61 -48.56
CA LEU A 22 16.80 16.78 -47.36
C LEU A 22 17.75 17.33 -46.30
N GLU A 23 17.20 17.85 -45.21
CA GLU A 23 17.99 18.24 -44.05
C GLU A 23 18.60 16.97 -43.45
N THR A 24 19.92 16.84 -43.60
CA THR A 24 20.67 15.79 -42.94
C THR A 24 20.97 16.24 -41.51
N PRO A 25 20.82 15.36 -40.52
CA PRO A 25 21.22 15.69 -39.17
C PRO A 25 22.73 16.00 -39.15
N SER A 26 23.15 16.86 -38.22
CA SER A 26 24.57 17.13 -38.01
C SER A 26 25.33 15.81 -37.78
N PHE A 27 26.61 15.75 -38.20
CA PHE A 27 27.46 14.56 -38.04
C PHE A 27 27.43 13.95 -36.62
N ASP A 28 27.34 14.80 -35.59
CA ASP A 28 27.32 14.38 -34.17
C ASP A 28 25.92 14.23 -33.56
N PHE A 29 24.86 14.25 -34.37
CA PHE A 29 23.48 14.25 -33.85
C PHE A 29 23.22 13.05 -32.93
N THR A 30 23.54 11.84 -33.40
CA THR A 30 23.37 10.61 -32.63
C THR A 30 24.18 10.62 -31.34
N SER A 31 25.42 11.10 -31.39
CA SER A 31 26.30 11.20 -30.22
C SER A 31 25.75 12.16 -29.17
N ARG A 32 25.20 13.30 -29.60
CA ARG A 32 24.60 14.31 -28.70
C ARG A 32 23.29 13.82 -28.07
N VAL A 33 22.44 13.16 -28.85
CA VAL A 33 21.19 12.56 -28.36
C VAL A 33 21.51 11.45 -27.36
N MET A 34 22.43 10.54 -27.69
CA MET A 34 22.85 9.46 -26.79
C MET A 34 23.53 9.98 -25.52
N ALA A 35 24.30 11.05 -25.59
CA ALA A 35 24.88 11.70 -24.42
C ALA A 35 23.77 12.27 -23.50
N GLN A 36 22.76 12.93 -24.06
CA GLN A 36 21.64 13.46 -23.28
C GLN A 36 20.74 12.36 -22.70
N THR A 37 20.52 11.25 -23.40
CA THR A 37 19.73 10.12 -22.89
C THR A 37 20.51 9.27 -21.87
N ALA A 38 21.84 9.24 -21.94
CA ALA A 38 22.68 8.59 -20.93
C ALA A 38 22.78 9.41 -19.62
N ILE A 39 22.69 10.74 -19.71
CA ILE A 39 22.68 11.66 -18.55
C ILE A 39 21.28 11.81 -17.97
N ALA A 40 20.23 11.57 -18.77
CA ALA A 40 18.87 11.51 -18.26
C ALA A 40 18.84 10.47 -17.13
N PRO A 41 18.41 10.86 -15.91
CA PRO A 41 18.38 9.94 -14.80
C PRO A 41 17.53 8.75 -15.24
N GLN A 42 18.14 7.56 -15.33
CA GLN A 42 17.40 6.32 -15.53
C GLN A 42 16.25 6.40 -14.56
N LYS A 43 15.04 6.52 -15.10
CA LYS A 43 13.80 6.72 -14.36
C LYS A 43 13.84 5.70 -13.25
N VAL A 44 14.17 6.15 -12.04
CA VAL A 44 14.57 5.27 -10.94
C VAL A 44 13.34 4.41 -10.75
N ILE A 45 13.38 3.17 -11.25
CA ILE A 45 12.26 2.26 -11.15
C ILE A 45 12.06 2.19 -9.66
N SER A 46 10.96 2.79 -9.17
CA SER A 46 10.71 2.97 -7.75
C SER A 46 10.87 1.58 -7.14
N ALA A 47 12.03 1.33 -6.51
CA ALA A 47 12.38 0.01 -6.07
C ALA A 47 11.27 -0.41 -5.12
N TYR A 48 10.68 -1.59 -5.36
CA TYR A 48 9.53 -2.07 -4.61
C TYR A 48 9.87 -2.02 -3.12
N LYS A 49 9.37 -0.99 -2.43
CA LYS A 49 9.53 -0.83 -1.01
C LYS A 49 8.53 -1.80 -0.40
N PRO A 50 8.97 -2.83 0.33
CA PRO A 50 8.04 -3.78 0.91
C PRO A 50 7.06 -3.01 1.81
N ILE A 51 5.77 -3.30 1.63
CA ILE A 51 4.64 -2.64 2.30
C ILE A 51 4.81 -2.66 3.83
N LEU A 52 5.52 -3.67 4.34
CA LEU A 52 5.90 -3.79 5.74
C LEU A 52 7.40 -4.04 5.85
N PRO A 53 8.17 -3.16 6.53
CA PRO A 53 9.60 -3.38 6.73
C PRO A 53 9.83 -4.61 7.62
N LYS A 54 10.94 -5.33 7.38
CA LYS A 54 11.26 -6.57 8.12
C LYS A 54 11.35 -6.35 9.64
N SER A 55 11.70 -5.14 10.08
CA SER A 55 11.74 -4.74 11.49
C SER A 55 10.37 -4.76 12.17
N PHE A 56 9.27 -4.54 11.44
CA PHE A 56 7.92 -4.52 12.00
C PHE A 56 7.50 -5.91 12.53
N TRP A 57 7.92 -6.99 11.87
CA TRP A 57 7.65 -8.36 12.32
C TRP A 57 8.27 -8.67 13.70
N LEU A 58 9.42 -8.08 14.01
CA LEU A 58 10.11 -8.28 15.28
C LEU A 58 9.38 -7.56 16.41
N VAL A 59 9.01 -6.29 16.19
CA VAL A 59 8.20 -5.49 17.15
C VAL A 59 6.86 -6.19 17.42
N LEU A 60 6.24 -6.71 16.38
CA LEU A 60 4.96 -7.39 16.47
C LEU A 60 5.03 -8.68 17.29
N SER A 61 6.07 -9.48 17.08
CA SER A 61 6.31 -10.69 17.86
C SER A 61 6.44 -10.37 19.35
N ILE A 62 7.17 -9.30 19.69
CA ILE A 62 7.32 -8.83 21.07
C ILE A 62 5.98 -8.45 21.70
N ILE A 63 5.12 -7.73 20.98
CA ILE A 63 3.79 -7.33 21.48
C ILE A 63 2.92 -8.56 21.76
N ILE A 64 2.93 -9.55 20.86
CA ILE A 64 2.16 -10.78 21.03
C ILE A 64 2.65 -11.56 22.25
N ILE A 65 3.97 -11.72 22.39
CA ILE A 65 4.57 -12.39 23.55
C ILE A 65 4.22 -11.66 24.84
N GLY A 66 4.29 -10.33 24.86
CA GLY A 66 3.90 -9.51 26.00
C GLY A 66 2.44 -9.71 26.41
N LEU A 67 1.52 -9.77 25.44
CA LEU A 67 0.11 -10.06 25.69
C LEU A 67 -0.09 -11.47 26.25
N ILE A 68 0.59 -12.48 25.71
CA ILE A 68 0.49 -13.86 26.22
C ILE A 68 1.02 -13.94 27.65
N CYS A 69 2.17 -13.33 27.93
CA CYS A 69 2.72 -13.26 29.28
C CYS A 69 1.74 -12.55 30.23
N TYR A 70 1.21 -11.40 29.83
CA TYR A 70 0.21 -10.68 30.64
C TYR A 70 -1.00 -11.57 30.94
N ALA A 71 -1.55 -12.29 29.95
CA ALA A 71 -2.68 -13.21 30.14
C ALA A 71 -2.38 -14.34 31.13
N TYR A 72 -1.16 -14.89 31.08
CA TYR A 72 -0.74 -15.99 31.95
C TYR A 72 -0.52 -15.53 33.39
N PHE A 73 0.06 -14.34 33.60
CA PHE A 73 0.33 -13.81 34.94
C PHE A 73 -0.87 -13.09 35.56
N SER A 74 -1.81 -12.59 34.76
CA SER A 74 -3.08 -12.04 35.25
C SER A 74 -4.00 -13.20 35.66
N GLY A 75 -3.87 -13.66 36.91
CA GLY A 75 -4.67 -14.73 37.51
C GLY A 75 -6.13 -14.33 37.76
N THR A 76 -6.84 -13.85 36.74
CA THR A 76 -8.26 -13.50 36.88
C THR A 76 -9.12 -14.77 36.94
N PRO A 77 -10.03 -14.92 37.91
CA PRO A 77 -10.97 -16.02 37.92
C PRO A 77 -11.89 -15.93 36.70
N GLN A 78 -12.23 -17.09 36.15
CA GLN A 78 -13.06 -17.22 34.97
C GLN A 78 -14.51 -16.93 35.39
N GLU A 79 -14.96 -15.68 35.25
CA GLU A 79 -16.37 -15.35 35.49
C GLU A 79 -17.24 -15.98 34.39
N GLU A 80 -18.25 -16.74 34.82
CA GLU A 80 -19.31 -17.26 33.95
C GLU A 80 -20.02 -16.10 33.24
N ILE A 81 -20.23 -16.24 31.94
CA ILE A 81 -20.84 -15.22 31.08
C ILE A 81 -22.30 -15.04 31.51
N SER A 82 -22.56 -14.02 32.34
CA SER A 82 -23.92 -13.64 32.75
C SER A 82 -24.56 -12.70 31.72
N TYR A 83 -25.70 -13.10 31.15
CA TYR A 83 -26.47 -12.38 30.14
C TYR A 83 -27.43 -11.34 30.75
N GLY A 84 -26.95 -10.50 31.67
CA GLY A 84 -27.78 -9.49 32.34
C GLY A 84 -27.01 -8.22 32.63
N VAL A 85 -26.99 -7.28 31.68
CA VAL A 85 -26.37 -5.96 31.89
C VAL A 85 -27.43 -4.99 32.39
N ASP A 86 -27.44 -4.71 33.70
CA ASP A 86 -28.26 -3.65 34.28
C ASP A 86 -27.57 -2.28 34.08
N ILE A 87 -28.05 -1.55 33.09
CA ILE A 87 -27.47 -0.28 32.58
C ILE A 87 -27.45 0.80 33.67
N LYS A 88 -28.31 0.69 34.69
CA LYS A 88 -28.42 1.66 35.78
C LYS A 88 -27.25 1.61 36.77
N GLN A 89 -26.61 0.45 36.94
CA GLN A 89 -25.46 0.28 37.84
C GLN A 89 -24.16 0.82 37.23
N ILE A 90 -24.07 0.86 35.90
CA ILE A 90 -22.90 1.31 35.13
C ILE A 90 -22.71 2.83 35.22
N TYR A 91 -23.79 3.60 35.32
CA TYR A 91 -23.74 5.06 35.18
C TYR A 91 -23.31 5.79 36.45
N ASN A 92 -23.62 5.25 37.64
CA ASN A 92 -23.38 5.94 38.92
C ASN A 92 -22.00 5.67 39.56
N SER A 93 -21.33 4.57 39.23
CA SER A 93 -20.07 4.16 39.90
C SER A 93 -18.82 4.26 39.03
N LYS A 94 -18.96 4.33 37.69
CA LYS A 94 -17.81 4.12 36.80
C LYS A 94 -16.92 5.32 36.57
N LEU A 95 -17.40 6.56 36.64
CA LEU A 95 -16.62 7.73 36.19
C LEU A 95 -15.36 8.04 37.03
N ASN A 96 -15.36 7.74 38.33
CA ASN A 96 -14.20 8.02 39.19
C ASN A 96 -13.15 6.89 39.22
N ASN A 97 -13.49 5.67 38.78
CA ASN A 97 -12.62 4.49 38.89
C ASN A 97 -12.32 3.82 37.52
N ILE A 98 -12.54 4.53 36.40
CA ILE A 98 -12.43 3.98 35.03
C ILE A 98 -11.11 3.29 34.76
N THR A 99 -10.01 3.68 35.42
CA THR A 99 -8.68 3.10 35.19
C THR A 99 -8.31 1.99 36.18
N SER A 100 -8.93 1.98 37.37
CA SER A 100 -8.60 1.04 38.45
C SER A 100 -9.38 -0.28 38.37
N ASP A 101 -10.57 -0.25 37.76
CA ASP A 101 -11.47 -1.40 37.62
C ASP A 101 -11.44 -2.06 36.23
N LEU A 102 -10.45 -1.76 35.38
CA LEU A 102 -10.30 -2.41 34.06
C LEU A 102 -9.77 -3.84 34.17
N ASN A 103 -10.59 -4.72 34.73
CA ASN A 103 -10.40 -6.15 34.65
C ASN A 103 -11.00 -6.63 33.33
N PHE A 104 -10.16 -6.75 32.31
CA PHE A 104 -10.57 -7.40 31.07
C PHE A 104 -10.79 -8.90 31.32
N SER A 105 -11.97 -9.40 30.96
CA SER A 105 -12.24 -10.83 31.01
C SER A 105 -11.27 -11.59 30.08
N LYS A 106 -10.91 -12.82 30.45
CA LYS A 106 -10.01 -13.65 29.65
C LYS A 106 -10.54 -13.84 28.22
N THR A 107 -11.85 -13.98 28.06
CA THR A 107 -12.49 -14.14 26.75
C THR A 107 -12.29 -12.92 25.86
N THR A 108 -12.46 -11.70 26.38
CA THR A 108 -12.22 -10.47 25.61
C THR A 108 -10.74 -10.29 25.31
N MET A 109 -9.84 -10.70 26.21
CA MET A 109 -8.41 -10.69 25.96
C MET A 109 -8.00 -11.68 24.85
N TYR A 110 -8.49 -12.93 24.88
CA TYR A 110 -8.25 -13.90 23.82
C TYR A 110 -8.83 -13.46 22.47
N ALA A 111 -10.04 -12.87 22.48
CA ALA A 111 -10.65 -12.30 21.29
C ALA A 111 -9.81 -11.15 20.71
N ALA A 112 -9.28 -10.26 21.56
CA ALA A 112 -8.40 -9.17 21.12
C ALA A 112 -7.11 -9.69 20.48
N VAL A 113 -6.47 -10.71 21.08
CA VAL A 113 -5.27 -11.36 20.51
C VAL A 113 -5.59 -12.04 19.17
N ALA A 114 -6.73 -12.74 19.07
CA ALA A 114 -7.16 -13.39 17.84
C ALA A 114 -7.45 -12.38 16.72
N LEU A 115 -8.07 -11.24 17.04
CA LEU A 115 -8.35 -10.16 16.10
C LEU A 115 -7.06 -9.51 15.60
N LEU A 116 -6.09 -9.27 16.50
CA LEU A 116 -4.75 -8.80 16.16
C LEU A 116 -4.08 -9.76 15.17
N LEU A 117 -4.05 -11.06 15.48
CA LEU A 117 -3.53 -12.09 14.59
C LEU A 117 -4.22 -12.09 13.22
N ALA A 118 -5.55 -11.97 13.18
CA ALA A 118 -6.31 -11.92 11.94
C ALA A 118 -5.94 -10.71 11.07
N MET A 119 -5.80 -9.51 11.65
CA MET A 119 -5.38 -8.32 10.91
C MET A 119 -3.96 -8.46 10.34
N LEU A 120 -3.08 -9.15 11.05
CA LEU A 120 -1.71 -9.38 10.60
C LEU A 120 -1.65 -10.42 9.48
N ALA A 121 -2.50 -11.45 9.55
CA ALA A 121 -2.67 -12.43 8.48
C ALA A 121 -3.29 -11.84 7.21
N GLN A 122 -4.08 -10.77 7.32
CA GLN A 122 -4.64 -10.07 6.15
C GLN A 122 -3.56 -9.39 5.29
N ILE A 123 -2.47 -8.89 5.89
CA ILE A 123 -1.38 -8.20 5.17
C ILE A 123 -0.70 -9.09 4.10
N PRO A 124 -0.24 -10.32 4.40
CA PRO A 124 0.35 -11.20 3.38
C PRO A 124 -0.67 -11.67 2.34
N ILE A 125 -1.94 -11.86 2.69
CA ILE A 125 -3.00 -12.26 1.75
C ILE A 125 -3.19 -11.17 0.68
N ILE A 126 -3.35 -9.91 1.11
CA ILE A 126 -3.49 -8.76 0.20
C ILE A 126 -2.21 -8.60 -0.62
N ARG A 127 -1.03 -8.71 0.00
CA ARG A 127 0.24 -8.62 -0.70
C ARG A 127 0.38 -9.67 -1.81
N ASN A 128 -0.01 -10.93 -1.55
CA ASN A 128 0.07 -11.99 -2.55
C ASN A 128 -0.90 -11.76 -3.72
N TYR A 129 -2.11 -11.26 -3.43
CA TYR A 129 -3.10 -10.94 -4.46
C TYR A 129 -2.63 -9.85 -5.45
N PHE A 130 -1.94 -8.82 -4.95
CA PHE A 130 -1.44 -7.72 -5.79
C PHE A 130 -0.08 -7.98 -6.44
N GLN A 131 0.70 -8.98 -6.01
CA GLN A 131 1.96 -9.37 -6.64
C GLN A 131 1.79 -10.42 -7.75
N GLY A 132 0.62 -11.05 -7.85
CA GLY A 132 0.25 -12.00 -8.91
C GLY A 132 -0.29 -11.38 -10.20
N LYS A 133 -0.20 -10.05 -10.37
CA LYS A 133 -0.46 -9.29 -11.61
C LYS A 133 0.76 -8.45 -11.94
#